data_AF-K5XHR1-F1
#
_entry.id   AF-K5XHR1-F1
#
_cell.length_a   1.000
_cell.length_b   1.000
_cell.length_c   1.000
_cell.angle_alpha   90.00
_cell.angle_beta   90.00
_cell.angle_gamma   90.00
#
_symmetry.space_group_name_H-M   'P 1'
#
loop_
_entity.id
_entity.type
_entity.pdbx_description
1 polymer ?
#
loop_
_entity_poly.entity_id
_entity_poly.type
_entity_poly.pdbx_seq_one_letter_code
_entity_poly.pdbx_strand_id
1 'polypeptide(L)'
;MGVIKVWELSRESGSNPRWKASLKQHLDYHRTRINDIHYGNGQLWTASADETVQVSIDPDLMTEPKIKLPRPIIHPKQVRCILPIGLTDVSEPYLITGSDGTIRVYDLSTFDQPEMIRDVEAHWHDILKLRFWIRKTTSGDGLTRVEPWVVSTSLDGTIRKWRLSELVLPTQEIKAMLVVEKSPAPTQSQNFELTEDEERELAELLDD
;
A
#
# COMPACT_ATOMS: atom_id res chain seq x y z
N MET A 1 -16.89 -16.47 10.14
CA MET A 1 -16.76 -15.11 10.70
C MET A 1 -15.29 -14.81 10.96
N GLY A 2 -14.90 -13.54 10.99
CA GLY A 2 -13.52 -13.07 11.14
C GLY A 2 -12.99 -13.21 12.56
N VAL A 3 -12.63 -14.42 12.95
CA VAL A 3 -12.14 -14.71 14.31
C VAL A 3 -10.63 -14.88 14.29
N ILE A 4 -9.93 -14.13 15.14
CA ILE A 4 -8.50 -14.33 15.40
C ILE A 4 -8.37 -15.21 16.63
N LYS A 5 -7.57 -16.28 16.53
CA LYS A 5 -7.28 -17.16 17.66
C LYS A 5 -5.86 -16.90 18.13
N VAL A 6 -5.71 -16.56 19.40
CA VAL A 6 -4.40 -16.38 20.02
C VAL A 6 -4.06 -17.64 20.79
N TRP A 7 -2.89 -18.19 20.50
CA TRP A 7 -2.40 -19.44 21.07
C TRP A 7 -1.12 -19.18 21.86
N GLU A 8 -0.99 -19.82 23.00
CA GLU A 8 0.26 -19.92 23.73
C GLU A 8 0.96 -21.22 23.34
N LEU A 9 2.25 -21.10 23.01
CA LEU A 9 3.10 -22.24 22.67
C LEU A 9 4.03 -22.50 23.86
N SER A 10 3.85 -23.64 24.50
CA SER A 10 4.73 -24.11 25.56
C SER A 10 5.56 -25.28 25.06
N ARG A 11 6.86 -25.27 25.37
CA ARG A 11 7.77 -26.37 25.06
C ARG A 11 7.84 -27.31 26.24
N GLU A 12 7.38 -28.54 26.05
CA GLU A 12 7.50 -29.59 27.06
C GLU A 12 8.97 -30.02 27.17
N SER A 13 9.48 -30.04 28.39
CA SER A 13 10.85 -30.46 28.70
C SER A 13 10.85 -31.95 29.05
N GLY A 14 11.62 -32.75 28.32
CA GLY A 14 11.68 -34.20 28.49
C GLY A 14 12.55 -34.88 27.42
N SER A 15 12.58 -36.23 27.42
CA SER A 15 13.36 -37.04 26.47
C SER A 15 12.88 -36.91 25.01
N ASN A 16 11.66 -36.43 24.78
CA ASN A 16 11.13 -36.13 23.45
C ASN A 16 10.40 -34.77 23.47
N PRO A 17 11.12 -33.65 23.27
CA PRO A 17 10.55 -32.32 23.40
C PRO A 17 9.46 -32.07 22.34
N ARG A 18 8.29 -31.64 22.79
CA ARG A 18 7.13 -31.31 21.93
C ARG A 18 6.65 -29.90 22.22
N TRP A 19 6.07 -29.26 21.21
CA TRP A 19 5.37 -27.99 21.35
C TRP A 19 3.89 -28.27 21.58
N LYS A 20 3.36 -27.72 22.67
CA LYS A 20 1.93 -27.76 22.98
C LYS A 20 1.35 -26.38 22.75
N ALA A 21 0.29 -26.32 21.94
CA ALA A 21 -0.49 -25.11 21.72
C ALA A 21 -1.73 -25.11 22.61
N SER A 22 -1.86 -24.11 23.49
CA SER A 22 -3.07 -23.84 24.28
C SER A 22 -3.75 -22.60 23.72
N LEU A 23 -5.07 -22.69 23.49
CA LEU A 23 -5.85 -21.54 23.05
C LEU A 23 -6.01 -20.57 24.23
N LYS A 24 -5.53 -19.33 24.08
CA LYS A 24 -5.65 -18.29 25.10
C LYS A 24 -6.94 -17.50 24.97
N GLN A 25 -7.22 -17.01 23.76
CA GLN A 25 -8.33 -16.08 23.53
C GLN A 25 -8.81 -16.09 22.08
N HIS A 26 -10.04 -15.61 21.90
CA HIS A 26 -10.68 -15.31 20.62
C HIS A 26 -10.86 -13.80 20.51
N LEU A 27 -10.50 -13.23 19.35
CA LEU A 27 -10.73 -11.83 19.04
C LEU A 27 -11.70 -11.75 17.86
N ASP A 28 -12.90 -11.22 18.12
CA ASP A 28 -14.02 -11.13 17.17
C ASP A 28 -14.19 -9.70 16.64
N TYR A 29 -13.09 -9.09 16.18
CA TYR A 29 -13.07 -7.70 15.71
C TYR A 29 -13.70 -7.48 14.34
N HIS A 30 -13.69 -8.52 13.50
CA HIS A 30 -14.11 -8.44 12.12
C HIS A 30 -15.33 -9.29 11.85
N ARG A 31 -16.26 -8.75 11.04
CA ARG A 31 -17.50 -9.44 10.66
C ARG A 31 -17.20 -10.61 9.72
N THR A 32 -16.24 -10.42 8.81
CA THR A 32 -15.95 -11.37 7.72
C THR A 32 -14.48 -11.76 7.69
N ARG A 33 -13.99 -12.34 6.58
CA ARG A 33 -12.65 -12.92 6.48
C ARG A 33 -11.55 -11.88 6.73
N ILE A 34 -10.59 -12.23 7.56
CA ILE A 34 -9.36 -11.47 7.76
C ILE A 34 -8.36 -11.87 6.67
N ASN A 35 -7.87 -10.89 5.92
CA ASN A 35 -6.99 -11.08 4.78
C ASN A 35 -5.51 -10.92 5.13
N ASP A 36 -5.21 -10.08 6.13
CA ASP A 36 -3.84 -9.81 6.54
C ASP A 36 -3.74 -9.44 8.01
N ILE A 37 -2.63 -9.83 8.65
CA ILE A 37 -2.39 -9.62 10.08
C ILE A 37 -0.90 -9.28 10.27
N HIS A 38 -0.62 -8.21 11.03
CA HIS A 38 0.72 -7.83 11.46
C HIS A 38 0.73 -7.60 12.97
N TYR A 39 1.69 -8.21 13.67
CA TYR A 39 1.88 -8.02 15.10
C TYR A 39 3.29 -7.50 15.36
N GLY A 40 3.41 -6.45 16.17
CA GLY A 40 4.68 -5.88 16.59
C GLY A 40 4.47 -4.69 17.51
N ASN A 41 5.44 -4.39 18.38
CA ASN A 41 5.35 -3.31 19.38
C ASN A 41 4.06 -3.37 20.23
N GLY A 42 3.57 -4.59 20.51
CA GLY A 42 2.31 -4.81 21.22
C GLY A 42 1.05 -4.42 20.46
N GLN A 43 1.15 -4.08 19.18
CA GLN A 43 0.02 -3.74 18.32
C GLN A 43 -0.26 -4.90 17.36
N LEU A 44 -1.53 -5.29 17.27
CA LEU A 44 -2.07 -6.25 16.32
C LEU A 44 -2.91 -5.50 15.29
N TRP A 45 -2.36 -5.34 14.09
CA TRP A 45 -2.99 -4.73 12.93
C TRP A 45 -3.65 -5.80 12.06
N THR A 46 -4.88 -5.54 11.63
CA THR A 46 -5.69 -6.51 10.89
C THR A 46 -6.41 -5.86 9.72
N ALA A 47 -6.41 -6.54 8.57
CA ALA A 47 -7.09 -6.13 7.36
C ALA A 47 -8.17 -7.14 6.98
N SER A 48 -9.35 -6.68 6.58
CA SER A 48 -10.50 -7.56 6.43
C SER A 48 -11.30 -7.33 5.15
N ALA A 49 -12.01 -8.38 4.74
CA ALA A 49 -13.01 -8.36 3.70
C ALA A 49 -14.32 -7.66 4.14
N ASP A 50 -14.40 -7.18 5.37
CA ASP A 50 -15.48 -6.30 5.85
C ASP A 50 -15.18 -4.82 5.62
N GLU A 51 -14.16 -4.52 4.80
CA GLU A 51 -13.79 -3.17 4.37
C GLU A 51 -13.15 -2.34 5.50
N THR A 52 -12.73 -2.99 6.60
CA THR A 52 -12.08 -2.30 7.72
C THR A 52 -10.63 -2.74 7.91
N VAL A 53 -9.80 -1.77 8.32
CA VAL A 53 -8.53 -2.00 9.00
C VAL A 53 -8.72 -1.66 10.47
N GLN A 54 -8.29 -2.56 11.34
CA GLN A 54 -8.38 -2.37 12.79
C GLN A 54 -7.02 -2.60 13.44
N VAL A 55 -6.85 -2.02 14.62
CA VAL A 55 -5.70 -2.27 15.49
C VAL A 55 -6.22 -2.57 16.89
N SER A 56 -5.60 -3.57 17.51
CA SER A 56 -5.77 -3.84 18.93
C SER A 56 -4.41 -3.83 19.60
N ILE A 57 -4.37 -3.44 20.88
CA ILE A 57 -3.14 -3.48 21.67
C ILE A 57 -3.22 -4.72 22.56
N ASP A 58 -2.08 -5.40 22.69
CA ASP A 58 -1.91 -6.54 23.57
C ASP A 58 -2.21 -6.12 25.02
N PRO A 59 -3.21 -6.73 25.69
CA PRO A 59 -3.55 -6.40 27.07
C PRO A 59 -2.36 -6.52 28.03
N ASP A 60 -1.44 -7.45 27.77
CA ASP A 60 -0.28 -7.70 28.62
C ASP A 60 0.76 -6.56 28.55
N LEU A 61 0.69 -5.70 27.53
CA LEU A 61 1.59 -4.57 27.30
C LEU A 61 0.95 -3.21 27.62
N MET A 62 -0.32 -3.19 28.05
CA MET A 62 -1.03 -1.99 28.47
C MET A 62 -0.60 -1.57 29.87
N THR A 63 0.56 -0.95 29.99
CA THR A 63 0.91 -0.15 31.17
C THR A 63 0.27 1.23 31.01
N GLU A 64 -0.60 1.63 31.95
CA GLU A 64 -1.31 2.92 31.96
C GLU A 64 -0.45 4.11 31.48
N PRO A 65 -1.01 5.07 30.70
CA PRO A 65 -2.44 5.34 30.56
C PRO A 65 -3.08 4.64 29.35
N LYS A 66 -4.40 4.47 29.39
CA LYS A 66 -5.24 3.94 28.29
C LYS A 66 -4.96 4.67 26.98
N ILE A 67 -4.13 4.09 26.12
CA ILE A 67 -3.96 4.53 24.73
C ILE A 67 -5.32 4.44 24.05
N LYS A 68 -5.84 5.56 23.54
CA LYS A 68 -7.05 5.55 22.72
C LYS A 68 -6.74 4.87 21.40
N LEU A 69 -7.34 3.72 21.16
CA LEU A 69 -7.23 3.02 19.89
C LEU A 69 -7.89 3.85 18.78
N PRO A 70 -7.35 3.85 17.55
CA PRO A 70 -8.04 4.42 16.41
C PRO A 70 -9.36 3.71 16.19
N ARG A 71 -10.31 4.48 15.66
CA ARG A 71 -11.52 3.90 15.10
C ARG A 71 -11.15 3.00 13.91
N PRO A 72 -11.95 1.98 13.61
CA PRO A 72 -11.77 1.19 12.40
C PRO A 72 -11.63 2.10 11.17
N ILE A 73 -10.55 1.93 10.42
CA ILE A 73 -10.32 2.67 9.18
C ILE A 73 -11.17 2.01 8.10
N ILE A 74 -12.13 2.75 7.57
CA ILE A 74 -13.12 2.25 6.61
C ILE A 74 -12.60 2.48 5.19
N HIS A 75 -12.65 1.43 4.38
CA HIS A 75 -12.30 1.45 2.97
C HIS A 75 -13.55 1.36 2.09
N PRO A 76 -13.50 1.84 0.83
CA PRO A 76 -14.61 1.67 -0.12
C PRO A 76 -14.84 0.21 -0.54
N LYS A 77 -13.82 -0.64 -0.39
CA LYS A 77 -13.77 -2.03 -0.84
C LYS A 77 -12.99 -2.88 0.16
N GLN A 78 -13.03 -4.19 -0.04
CA GLN A 78 -12.32 -5.16 0.80
C GLN A 78 -10.83 -4.83 0.88
N VAL A 79 -10.26 -4.88 2.09
CA VAL A 79 -8.84 -4.62 2.31
C VAL A 79 -8.09 -5.95 2.24
N ARG A 80 -7.17 -6.06 1.29
CA ARG A 80 -6.47 -7.33 1.02
C ARG A 80 -5.16 -7.46 1.78
N CYS A 81 -4.46 -6.36 1.96
CA CYS A 81 -3.19 -6.32 2.67
C CYS A 81 -2.94 -4.97 3.31
N ILE A 82 -2.10 -4.97 4.34
CA ILE A 82 -1.67 -3.78 5.07
C ILE A 82 -0.18 -3.85 5.35
N LEU A 83 0.45 -2.69 5.48
CA LEU A 83 1.86 -2.53 5.81
C LEU A 83 1.97 -1.35 6.79
N PRO A 84 1.96 -1.62 8.11
CA PRO A 84 2.24 -0.62 9.12
C PRO A 84 3.74 -0.30 9.11
N ILE A 85 4.13 0.90 8.67
CA ILE A 85 5.53 1.33 8.59
C ILE A 85 6.15 1.48 9.99
N GLY A 86 5.34 1.79 11.00
CA GLY A 86 5.78 1.86 12.40
C GLY A 86 6.36 0.54 12.95
N LEU A 87 6.02 -0.59 12.31
CA LEU A 87 6.54 -1.92 12.64
C LEU A 87 7.78 -2.33 11.81
N THR A 88 8.27 -1.44 10.95
CA THR A 88 9.46 -1.66 10.12
C THR A 88 10.68 -0.95 10.70
N ASP A 89 11.86 -1.19 10.13
CA ASP A 89 13.12 -0.56 10.55
C ASP A 89 13.10 0.98 10.48
N VAL A 90 12.19 1.56 9.70
CA VAL A 90 12.03 3.02 9.57
C VAL A 90 11.18 3.60 10.71
N SER A 91 10.29 2.79 11.30
CA SER A 91 9.43 3.14 12.45
C SER A 91 8.66 4.46 12.32
N GLU A 92 8.30 4.86 11.10
CA GLU A 92 7.48 6.05 10.85
C GLU A 92 5.97 5.78 11.08
N PRO A 93 5.18 6.79 11.47
CA PRO A 93 3.77 6.62 11.82
C PRO A 93 2.86 6.56 10.58
N TYR A 94 3.25 5.78 9.57
CA TYR A 94 2.45 5.59 8.36
C TYR A 94 1.85 4.19 8.28
N LEU A 95 0.63 4.12 7.76
CA LEU A 95 -0.02 2.87 7.39
C LEU A 95 -0.28 2.87 5.88
N ILE A 96 0.24 1.86 5.20
CA ILE A 96 -0.02 1.63 3.78
C ILE A 96 -0.97 0.45 3.65
N THR A 97 -1.98 0.58 2.81
CA THR A 97 -3.03 -0.42 2.64
C THR A 97 -3.24 -0.72 1.16
N GLY A 98 -3.61 -1.95 0.84
CA GLY A 98 -3.95 -2.38 -0.53
C GLY A 98 -5.40 -2.84 -0.61
N SER A 99 -6.18 -2.17 -1.47
CA SER A 99 -7.61 -2.47 -1.69
C SER A 99 -8.02 -2.09 -3.11
N ASP A 100 -8.59 -3.04 -3.85
CA ASP A 100 -9.13 -2.87 -5.21
C ASP A 100 -8.15 -2.18 -6.17
N GLY A 101 -6.96 -2.77 -6.35
CA GLY A 101 -5.89 -2.21 -7.19
C GLY A 101 -5.25 -0.91 -6.69
N THR A 102 -5.78 -0.32 -5.61
CA THR A 102 -5.37 0.99 -5.10
C THR A 102 -4.55 0.86 -3.83
N ILE A 103 -3.41 1.55 -3.78
CA ILE A 103 -2.62 1.74 -2.55
C ILE A 103 -3.13 3.00 -1.86
N ARG A 104 -3.47 2.92 -0.57
CA ARG A 104 -3.81 4.09 0.25
C ARG A 104 -2.82 4.24 1.41
N VAL A 105 -2.41 5.48 1.65
CA VAL A 105 -1.46 5.87 2.70
C VAL A 105 -2.20 6.70 3.72
N TYR A 106 -2.07 6.31 4.99
CA TYR A 106 -2.63 7.02 6.13
C TYR A 106 -1.52 7.51 7.05
N ASP A 107 -1.67 8.74 7.54
CA ASP A 107 -0.90 9.26 8.67
C ASP A 107 -1.54 8.77 9.98
N LEU A 108 -0.69 8.26 10.87
CA LEU A 108 -1.02 7.80 12.21
C LEU A 108 -0.32 8.66 13.29
N SER A 109 0.20 9.84 12.93
CA SER A 109 0.77 10.81 13.88
C SER A 109 -0.20 11.09 15.05
N THR A 110 -1.50 11.19 14.74
CA THR A 110 -2.59 11.23 15.69
C THR A 110 -3.27 9.86 15.74
N PHE A 111 -2.81 8.99 16.64
CA PHE A 111 -3.18 7.57 16.64
C PHE A 111 -4.69 7.30 16.75
N ASP A 112 -5.49 8.19 17.35
CA ASP A 112 -6.95 8.01 17.47
C ASP A 112 -7.72 8.50 16.23
N GLN A 113 -7.09 9.27 15.34
CA GLN A 113 -7.68 9.88 14.15
C GLN A 113 -6.75 9.72 12.94
N PRO A 114 -6.76 8.53 12.31
CA PRO A 114 -5.99 8.27 11.10
C PRO A 114 -6.45 9.19 9.96
N GLU A 115 -5.52 9.89 9.33
CA GLU A 115 -5.81 10.77 8.19
C GLU A 115 -5.32 10.13 6.89
N MET A 116 -6.18 10.06 5.87
CA MET A 116 -5.76 9.58 4.55
C MET A 116 -4.95 10.67 3.84
N ILE A 117 -3.67 10.43 3.64
CA ILE A 117 -2.76 11.36 2.94
C ILE A 117 -2.97 11.26 1.42
N ARG A 118 -3.08 10.02 0.93
CA ARG A 118 -3.00 9.73 -0.50
C ARG A 118 -3.63 8.40 -0.87
N ASP A 119 -4.21 8.35 -2.06
CA ASP A 119 -4.52 7.14 -2.81
C ASP A 119 -3.78 7.11 -4.15
N VAL A 120 -3.35 5.92 -4.57
CA VAL A 120 -2.62 5.70 -5.83
C VAL A 120 -3.22 4.49 -6.51
N GLU A 121 -3.70 4.67 -7.73
CA GLU A 121 -4.08 3.57 -8.61
C GLU A 121 -2.81 2.80 -9.02
N ALA A 122 -2.56 1.69 -8.32
CA ALA A 122 -1.29 1.00 -8.37
C ALA A 122 -1.30 -0.18 -9.33
N HIS A 123 -2.42 -0.88 -9.43
CA HIS A 123 -2.60 -2.11 -10.17
C HIS A 123 -4.00 -2.18 -10.80
N TRP A 124 -4.13 -2.94 -11.88
CA TRP A 124 -5.42 -3.11 -12.55
C TRP A 124 -6.32 -4.14 -11.84
N HIS A 125 -5.74 -4.97 -10.99
CA HIS A 125 -6.46 -5.98 -10.20
C HIS A 125 -6.04 -5.90 -8.72
N ASP A 126 -6.58 -6.78 -7.89
CA ASP A 126 -6.41 -6.76 -6.44
C ASP A 126 -4.93 -6.85 -6.04
N ILE A 127 -4.52 -5.94 -5.16
CA ILE A 127 -3.22 -6.00 -4.51
C ILE A 127 -3.26 -7.11 -3.46
N LEU A 128 -2.41 -8.13 -3.63
CA LEU A 128 -2.37 -9.30 -2.77
C LEU A 128 -1.50 -9.07 -1.52
N LYS A 129 -0.33 -8.47 -1.69
CA LYS A 129 0.61 -8.18 -0.59
C LYS A 129 1.38 -6.89 -0.83
N LEU A 130 1.70 -6.24 0.29
CA LEU A 130 2.61 -5.13 0.39
C LEU A 130 3.77 -5.53 1.30
N ARG A 131 5.00 -5.19 0.91
CA ARG A 131 6.20 -5.44 1.71
C ARG A 131 7.13 -4.25 1.68
N PHE A 132 7.74 -3.99 2.82
CA PHE A 132 8.81 -3.01 2.95
C PHE A 132 10.14 -3.63 2.53
N TRP A 133 10.95 -2.88 1.80
CA TRP A 133 12.27 -3.29 1.33
C TRP A 133 13.24 -2.11 1.39
N ILE A 134 14.43 -2.34 1.95
CA ILE A 134 15.51 -1.35 1.97
C ILE A 134 16.51 -1.70 0.88
N ARG A 135 16.73 -0.77 -0.05
CA ARG A 135 17.81 -0.86 -1.03
C ARG A 135 19.03 -0.13 -0.49
N LYS A 136 20.14 -0.86 -0.35
CA LYS A 136 21.46 -0.27 -0.01
C LYS A 136 22.28 -0.18 -1.28
N THR A 137 22.77 1.00 -1.61
CA THR A 137 23.66 1.24 -2.75
C THR A 137 24.95 1.89 -2.26
N THR A 138 26.09 1.26 -2.53
CA THR A 138 27.40 1.86 -2.25
C THR A 138 27.80 2.64 -3.49
N SER A 139 27.85 3.97 -3.38
CA SER A 139 28.38 4.82 -4.45
C SER A 139 29.91 4.65 -4.55
N GLY A 140 30.49 4.96 -5.70
CA GLY A 140 31.95 5.00 -5.90
C GLY A 140 32.68 5.93 -4.90
N ASP A 141 31.94 6.84 -4.28
CA ASP A 141 32.41 7.79 -3.26
C ASP A 141 32.56 7.19 -1.85
N GLY A 142 32.35 5.86 -1.70
CA GLY A 142 32.41 5.16 -0.40
C GLY A 142 31.21 5.40 0.52
N LEU A 143 30.25 6.25 0.13
CA LEU A 143 29.01 6.49 0.85
C LEU A 143 27.96 5.41 0.52
N THR A 144 27.44 4.75 1.55
CA THR A 144 26.29 3.85 1.44
C THR A 144 25.00 4.66 1.53
N ARG A 145 24.23 4.68 0.45
CA ARG A 145 22.88 5.25 0.41
C ARG A 145 21.86 4.17 0.75
N VAL A 146 20.90 4.54 1.57
CA VAL A 146 19.83 3.67 2.04
C VAL A 146 18.51 4.25 1.54
N GLU A 147 17.82 3.50 0.68
CA GLU A 147 16.55 3.93 0.09
C GLU A 147 15.41 3.01 0.57
N PRO A 148 14.37 3.55 1.21
CA PRO A 148 13.19 2.79 1.58
C PRO A 148 12.22 2.63 0.38
N TRP A 149 11.84 1.39 0.11
CA TRP A 149 10.92 1.01 -0.96
C TRP A 149 9.75 0.20 -0.41
N VAL A 150 8.61 0.33 -1.06
CA VAL A 150 7.43 -0.52 -0.88
C VAL A 150 7.27 -1.34 -2.14
N VAL A 151 7.08 -2.64 -1.98
CA VAL A 151 6.84 -3.58 -3.07
C VAL A 151 5.41 -4.07 -2.97
N SER A 152 4.67 -3.96 -4.07
CA SER A 152 3.30 -4.47 -4.20
C SER A 152 3.25 -5.64 -5.17
N THR A 153 2.42 -6.63 -4.86
CA THR A 153 2.10 -7.76 -5.74
C THR A 153 0.60 -7.79 -6.00
N SER A 154 0.19 -8.18 -7.21
CA SER A 154 -1.21 -8.14 -7.63
C SER A 154 -1.65 -9.39 -8.40
N LEU A 155 -2.97 -9.62 -8.47
CA LEU A 155 -3.59 -10.62 -9.34
C LEU A 155 -3.44 -10.31 -10.83
N ASP A 156 -3.02 -9.10 -11.20
CA ASP A 156 -2.69 -8.74 -12.58
C ASP A 156 -1.38 -9.40 -13.10
N GLY A 157 -0.71 -10.19 -12.26
CA GLY A 157 0.54 -10.89 -12.61
C GLY A 157 1.79 -10.00 -12.50
N THR A 158 1.67 -8.79 -11.98
CA THR A 158 2.80 -7.84 -11.85
C THR A 158 3.26 -7.65 -10.42
N ILE A 159 4.55 -7.28 -10.29
CA ILE A 159 5.17 -6.80 -9.06
C ILE A 159 5.66 -5.40 -9.33
N ARG A 160 5.26 -4.43 -8.51
CA ARG A 160 5.64 -3.02 -8.66
C ARG A 160 6.39 -2.53 -7.42
N LYS A 161 7.26 -1.55 -7.62
CA LYS A 161 8.08 -0.93 -6.58
C LYS A 161 7.78 0.55 -6.51
N TRP A 162 7.69 1.07 -5.30
CA TRP A 162 7.31 2.44 -4.99
C TRP A 162 8.32 2.99 -4.00
N ARG A 163 8.84 4.20 -4.21
CA ARG A 163 9.67 4.82 -3.17
C ARG A 163 8.76 5.26 -2.03
N LEU A 164 9.18 5.03 -0.78
CA LEU A 164 8.36 5.43 0.36
C LEU A 164 8.12 6.94 0.37
N SER A 165 9.13 7.74 0.02
CA SER A 165 9.00 9.20 -0.09
C SER A 165 7.98 9.64 -1.14
N GLU A 166 7.85 8.92 -2.26
CA GLU A 166 6.85 9.22 -3.30
C GLU A 166 5.42 8.88 -2.85
N LEU A 167 5.26 7.92 -1.95
CA LEU A 167 3.97 7.54 -1.40
C LEU A 167 3.52 8.49 -0.26
N VAL A 168 4.46 8.93 0.56
CA VAL A 168 4.18 9.72 1.78
C VAL A 168 4.14 11.22 1.51
N LEU A 169 5.07 11.75 0.71
CA LEU A 169 5.12 13.19 0.49
C LEU A 169 3.95 13.60 -0.42
N PRO A 170 3.11 14.57 0.00
CA PRO A 170 2.15 15.15 -0.90
C PRO A 170 2.94 15.73 -2.06
N THR A 171 2.59 15.32 -3.28
CA THR A 171 3.17 15.84 -4.50
C THR A 171 2.86 17.33 -4.57
N GLN A 172 3.74 18.15 -3.98
CA GLN A 172 4.01 19.46 -4.53
C GLN A 172 4.56 19.19 -5.93
N GLU A 173 3.66 19.29 -6.91
CA GLU A 173 3.99 19.58 -8.29
C GLU A 173 5.01 18.66 -9.01
N ILE A 174 4.79 17.35 -9.04
CA ILE A 174 5.36 16.53 -10.14
C ILE A 174 4.70 16.90 -11.48
N LYS A 175 3.56 17.62 -11.46
CA LYS A 175 3.06 18.35 -12.65
C LYS A 175 3.92 19.56 -13.07
N ALA A 176 4.78 20.12 -12.22
CA ALA A 176 5.64 21.25 -12.60
C ALA A 176 6.97 20.82 -13.26
N MET A 177 7.43 19.58 -13.07
CA MET A 177 8.56 19.04 -13.85
C MET A 177 8.15 18.46 -15.21
N LEU A 178 6.84 18.44 -15.52
CA LEU A 178 6.31 18.23 -16.87
C LEU A 178 5.87 19.55 -17.53
N VAL A 179 6.31 20.70 -17.00
CA VAL A 179 6.20 21.97 -17.72
C VAL A 179 7.37 22.07 -18.69
N VAL A 180 7.07 21.68 -19.93
CA VAL A 180 7.52 22.36 -21.14
C VAL A 180 8.98 22.09 -21.55
N GLU A 181 9.21 20.95 -22.23
CA GLU A 181 9.88 21.08 -23.52
C GLU A 181 8.91 21.85 -24.42
N LYS A 182 9.19 23.14 -24.61
CA LYS A 182 8.58 23.96 -25.65
C LYS A 182 8.91 23.27 -26.98
N SER A 183 7.99 22.48 -27.51
CA SER A 183 7.89 22.38 -28.97
C SER A 183 7.70 23.82 -29.47
N PRO A 184 8.52 24.31 -30.40
CA PRO A 184 8.29 25.62 -30.99
C PRO A 184 6.89 25.60 -31.61
N ALA A 185 6.12 26.65 -31.35
CA ALA A 185 4.76 26.82 -31.83
C ALA A 185 4.68 26.52 -33.35
N PRO A 186 3.65 25.79 -33.84
CA PRO A 186 3.36 25.80 -35.25
C PRO A 186 2.85 27.19 -35.60
N THR A 187 3.71 27.95 -36.25
CA THR A 187 3.40 29.17 -36.97
C THR A 187 2.35 28.86 -38.02
N GLN A 188 1.20 29.55 -37.92
CA GLN A 188 0.27 29.94 -38.98
C GLN A 188 -0.33 28.85 -39.88
N SER A 189 -1.66 28.85 -39.91
CA SER A 189 -2.53 28.51 -41.03
C SER A 189 -1.82 28.21 -42.36
N GLN A 190 -1.62 26.93 -42.64
CA GLN A 190 -1.49 26.44 -44.01
C GLN A 190 -2.85 25.86 -44.39
N ASN A 191 -3.47 26.47 -45.40
CA ASN A 191 -4.44 25.78 -46.22
C ASN A 191 -3.78 24.46 -46.66
N PHE A 192 -4.36 23.34 -46.27
CA PHE A 192 -4.02 22.04 -46.85
C PHE A 192 -4.54 22.07 -48.29
N GLU A 193 -3.68 22.41 -49.24
CA GLU A 193 -3.91 22.08 -50.66
C GLU A 193 -3.54 20.61 -50.81
N LEU A 194 -4.55 19.75 -51.00
CA LEU A 194 -4.35 18.36 -51.38
C LEU A 194 -3.82 18.32 -52.81
N THR A 195 -2.89 17.40 -53.08
CA THR A 195 -2.47 17.17 -54.46
C THR A 195 -3.58 16.44 -55.23
N GLU A 196 -3.73 16.70 -56.53
CA GLU A 196 -4.80 16.14 -57.39
C GLU A 196 -4.86 14.59 -57.33
N ASP A 197 -3.71 13.94 -57.13
CA ASP A 197 -3.60 12.49 -56.97
C ASP A 197 -4.15 12.01 -55.62
N GLU A 198 -3.98 12.77 -54.54
CA GLU A 198 -4.49 12.43 -53.20
C GLU A 198 -6.01 12.62 -53.08
N GLU A 199 -6.58 13.62 -53.76
CA GLU A 199 -8.04 13.80 -53.82
C GLU A 199 -8.72 12.66 -54.58
N ARG A 200 -8.05 12.08 -55.58
CA ARG A 200 -8.57 10.98 -56.36
C ARG A 200 -8.60 9.67 -55.59
N GLU A 201 -7.56 9.35 -54.83
CA GLU A 201 -7.54 8.15 -53.98
C GLU A 201 -8.58 8.21 -52.85
N LEU A 202 -8.83 9.39 -52.29
CA LEU A 202 -9.88 9.61 -51.29
C LEU A 202 -11.29 9.42 -51.85
N ALA A 203 -11.53 9.86 -53.08
CA ALA A 203 -12.82 9.70 -53.75
C ALA A 203 -13.14 8.22 -54.03
N GLU A 204 -12.14 7.42 -54.42
CA GLU A 204 -12.33 5.98 -54.63
C GLU A 204 -12.60 5.22 -53.33
N LEU A 205 -12.13 5.72 -52.18
CA LEU A 205 -12.31 5.06 -50.86
C LEU A 205 -13.67 5.36 -50.21
N LEU A 206 -14.40 6.37 -50.70
CA LEU A 206 -15.70 6.80 -50.16
C LEU A 206 -16.91 6.32 -50.99
N ASP A 207 -16.66 5.75 -52.18
CA ASP A 207 -17.71 5.32 -53.13
C ASP A 207 -17.95 3.78 -53.11
N ASP A 208 -17.46 3.09 -52.09
CA ASP A 208 -17.72 1.67 -51.74
C ASP A 208 -18.42 1.57 -50.36
#